data_AF-G1LW25-F1
#
_entry.id   AF-G1LW25-F1
#
_cell.length_a   1.000
_cell.length_b   1.000
_cell.length_c   1.000
_cell.angle_alpha   90.00
_cell.angle_beta   90.00
_cell.angle_gamma   90.00
#
_symmetry.space_group_name_H-M   'P 1'
#
loop_
_entity.id
_entity.type
_entity.pdbx_description
1 polymer ?
#
loop_
_entity_poly.entity_id
_entity_poly.type
_entity_poly.pdbx_seq_one_letter_code
_entity_poly.pdbx_strand_id
1 'polypeptide(L)'
;MTCIRGVPFSGEPFTAVNKPHTGEVSDLNQQVWVLQGQTIVTVPRSNNVTPVTVTVVPCKYPELLGQGRGVPIYLGIENPEMCLSCEDIEGQPTLQLKEEEILDLYNEVEPVEPFLFYHSKNGSTSTFESVAFPGCKRTRSPRQLSRALGCR
;
A
#
# COMPACT_ATOMS: atom_id res chain seq x y z
N MET A 1 3.72 9.71 -7.53
CA MET A 1 2.26 9.59 -7.66
C MET A 1 1.89 8.33 -8.42
N THR A 2 1.06 7.49 -7.83
CA THR A 2 0.76 6.15 -8.38
C THR A 2 -0.75 6.01 -8.54
N CYS A 3 -1.21 5.57 -9.70
CA CYS A 3 -2.62 5.32 -9.95
C CYS A 3 -2.88 3.84 -9.68
N ILE A 4 -3.64 3.51 -8.63
CA ILE A 4 -4.24 2.18 -8.54
C ILE A 4 -5.60 2.25 -9.23
N ARG A 5 -5.73 1.54 -10.35
CA ARG A 5 -7.04 1.36 -11.00
C ARG A 5 -7.77 0.24 -10.26
N GLY A 6 -8.95 0.53 -9.69
CA GLY A 6 -9.82 -0.48 -9.07
C GLY A 6 -9.95 -0.42 -7.54
N VAL A 7 -9.30 0.52 -6.83
CA VAL A 7 -9.46 0.67 -5.37
C VAL A 7 -10.73 1.45 -5.05
N PRO A 8 -11.56 0.98 -4.09
CA PRO A 8 -12.81 1.64 -3.72
C PRO A 8 -12.61 3.08 -3.24
N PHE A 9 -13.65 3.89 -3.47
CA PHE A 9 -13.73 5.28 -3.03
C PHE A 9 -14.14 5.37 -1.55
N SER A 10 -13.74 6.44 -0.89
CA SER A 10 -14.32 6.85 0.40
C SER A 10 -15.82 7.11 0.21
N GLY A 11 -16.68 6.24 0.74
CA GLY A 11 -18.14 6.42 0.67
C GLY A 11 -18.97 5.13 0.71
N GLU A 12 -18.38 3.96 0.51
CA GLU A 12 -19.08 2.68 0.69
C GLU A 12 -19.16 2.34 2.19
N PRO A 13 -20.32 1.91 2.72
CA PRO A 13 -20.39 1.44 4.11
C PRO A 13 -19.43 0.26 4.30
N PHE A 14 -18.68 0.27 5.41
CA PHE A 14 -17.78 -0.81 5.83
C PHE A 14 -18.59 -2.10 6.10
N THR A 15 -18.99 -2.77 5.04
CA THR A 15 -19.57 -4.12 5.09
C THR A 15 -18.44 -5.11 5.28
N ALA A 16 -18.75 -6.29 5.84
CA ALA A 16 -17.77 -7.36 6.01
C ALA A 16 -17.08 -7.65 4.66
N VAL A 17 -15.77 -7.44 4.61
CA VAL A 17 -14.99 -7.65 3.39
C VAL A 17 -14.76 -9.15 3.22
N ASN A 18 -15.56 -9.78 2.37
CA ASN A 18 -15.41 -11.20 2.05
C ASN A 18 -14.30 -11.47 1.01
N LYS A 19 -13.83 -10.42 0.31
CA LYS A 19 -12.76 -10.52 -0.69
C LYS A 19 -12.01 -9.19 -0.82
N PRO A 20 -10.66 -9.21 -0.86
CA PRO A 20 -9.87 -8.02 -1.15
C PRO A 20 -10.16 -7.43 -2.53
N HIS A 21 -10.04 -6.12 -2.66
CA HIS A 21 -10.05 -5.46 -3.96
C HIS A 21 -8.71 -5.70 -4.63
N THR A 22 -8.72 -6.00 -5.93
CA THR A 22 -7.49 -6.23 -6.70
C THR A 22 -7.33 -5.22 -7.82
N GLY A 23 -6.08 -4.90 -8.16
CA GLY A 23 -5.78 -3.94 -9.21
C GLY A 23 -4.30 -3.93 -9.61
N GLU A 24 -4.00 -3.12 -10.62
CA GLU A 24 -2.62 -2.83 -11.02
C GLU A 24 -2.22 -1.43 -10.56
N VAL A 25 -0.93 -1.29 -10.28
CA VAL A 25 -0.33 -0.05 -9.81
C VAL A 25 0.64 0.45 -10.87
N SER A 26 0.41 1.68 -11.35
CA SER A 26 1.29 2.34 -12.30
C SER A 26 1.55 3.81 -11.96
N ASP A 27 2.77 4.29 -12.14
CA ASP A 27 3.11 5.71 -11.98
C ASP A 27 2.73 6.53 -13.24
N LEU A 28 2.84 7.87 -13.14
CA LEU A 28 2.55 8.79 -14.25
C LEU A 28 3.48 8.61 -15.48
N ASN A 29 4.61 7.91 -15.32
CA ASN A 29 5.57 7.61 -16.39
C ASN A 29 5.33 6.21 -16.98
N GLN A 30 4.17 5.61 -16.73
CA GLN A 30 3.83 4.25 -17.16
C GLN A 30 4.80 3.19 -16.61
N GLN A 31 5.38 3.42 -15.43
CA GLN A 31 6.12 2.38 -14.70
C GLN A 31 5.15 1.57 -13.87
N VAL A 32 5.29 0.24 -13.91
CA VAL A 32 4.46 -0.72 -13.18
C VAL A 32 5.27 -1.39 -12.09
N TRP A 33 4.58 -1.87 -11.06
CA TRP A 33 5.20 -2.68 -10.02
C TRP A 33 5.41 -4.11 -10.51
N VAL A 34 6.59 -4.67 -10.19
CA VAL A 34 6.95 -6.06 -10.45
C VAL A 34 7.64 -6.62 -9.21
N LEU A 35 7.42 -7.90 -8.95
CA LEU A 35 8.10 -8.63 -7.89
C LEU A 35 9.42 -9.21 -8.43
N GLN A 36 10.54 -8.88 -7.79
CA GLN A 36 11.84 -9.48 -8.05
C GLN A 36 12.39 -10.06 -6.75
N GLY A 37 12.39 -11.38 -6.61
CA GLY A 37 12.64 -12.03 -5.32
C GLY A 37 11.54 -11.64 -4.32
N GLN A 38 11.93 -11.03 -3.20
CA GLN A 38 11.01 -10.56 -2.14
C GLN A 38 10.83 -9.02 -2.14
N THR A 39 11.12 -8.34 -3.26
CA THR A 39 11.09 -6.87 -3.32
C THR A 39 10.26 -6.38 -4.50
N ILE A 40 9.43 -5.37 -4.25
CA ILE A 40 8.70 -4.65 -5.31
C ILE A 40 9.65 -3.63 -5.95
N VAL A 41 9.75 -3.70 -7.27
CA VAL A 41 10.49 -2.72 -8.07
C VAL A 41 9.58 -2.08 -9.12
N THR A 42 9.88 -0.84 -9.48
CA THR A 42 9.18 -0.11 -10.55
C THR A 42 9.95 -0.26 -11.85
N VAL A 43 9.31 -0.78 -12.90
CA VAL A 43 9.91 -0.89 -14.24
C VAL A 43 9.00 -0.28 -15.30
N PRO A 44 9.52 0.22 -16.43
CA PRO A 44 8.69 0.66 -17.55
C PRO A 44 7.77 -0.45 -18.03
N ARG A 45 6.48 -0.13 -18.22
CA ARG A 45 5.52 -1.09 -18.78
C ARG A 45 5.95 -1.48 -20.20
N SER A 46 5.94 -2.77 -20.48
CA SER A 46 6.13 -3.34 -21.81
C SER A 46 5.38 -4.67 -21.92
N ASN A 47 5.22 -5.20 -23.13
CA ASN A 47 4.51 -6.46 -23.35
C ASN A 47 5.21 -7.68 -22.71
N ASN A 48 6.48 -7.53 -22.33
CA ASN A 48 7.29 -8.59 -21.72
C ASN A 48 7.34 -8.49 -20.18
N VAL A 49 6.63 -7.53 -19.59
CA VAL A 49 6.57 -7.30 -18.15
C VAL A 49 5.18 -7.67 -17.66
N THR A 50 5.11 -8.59 -16.71
CA THR A 50 3.87 -8.93 -15.99
C THR A 50 3.83 -8.14 -14.68
N PRO A 51 2.95 -7.12 -14.54
CA PRO A 51 2.82 -6.39 -13.29
C PRO A 51 2.34 -7.28 -12.15
N VAL A 52 2.67 -6.92 -10.91
CA VAL A 52 2.02 -7.53 -9.74
C VAL A 52 0.57 -7.08 -9.64
N THR A 53 -0.29 -8.03 -9.29
CA THR A 53 -1.66 -7.74 -8.87
C THR A 53 -1.63 -7.35 -7.41
N VAL A 54 -2.02 -6.11 -7.12
CA VAL A 54 -2.06 -5.56 -5.77
C VAL A 54 -3.43 -5.82 -5.15
N THR A 55 -3.44 -6.20 -3.88
CA THR A 55 -4.65 -6.42 -3.07
C THR A 55 -4.83 -5.28 -2.08
N VAL A 56 -6.07 -4.85 -1.84
CA VAL A 56 -6.40 -3.75 -0.93
C VAL A 56 -7.64 -4.10 -0.10
N VAL A 57 -7.56 -3.83 1.21
CA VAL A 57 -8.69 -3.94 2.13
C VAL A 57 -8.75 -2.69 3.03
N PRO A 58 -9.86 -1.96 3.09
CA PRO A 58 -10.02 -0.87 4.05
C PRO A 58 -9.98 -1.37 5.49
N CYS A 59 -9.30 -0.63 6.38
CA CYS A 59 -9.27 -0.96 7.80
C CYS A 59 -10.69 -0.93 8.39
N LYS A 60 -10.98 -1.90 9.27
CA LYS A 60 -12.28 -2.05 9.93
C LYS A 60 -12.58 -0.97 10.97
N TYR A 61 -11.53 -0.44 11.62
CA TYR A 61 -11.62 0.50 12.74
C TYR A 61 -10.85 1.80 12.45
N PRO A 62 -11.21 2.56 11.38
CA PRO A 62 -10.52 3.80 11.03
C PRO A 62 -10.59 4.88 12.12
N GLU A 63 -11.57 4.82 13.02
CA GLU A 63 -11.76 5.73 14.16
C GLU A 63 -10.66 5.62 15.22
N LEU A 64 -10.00 4.46 15.30
CA LEU A 64 -8.87 4.24 16.20
C LEU A 64 -7.55 4.82 15.66
N LEU A 65 -7.57 5.33 14.42
CA LEU A 65 -6.41 5.85 13.71
C LEU A 65 -6.50 7.37 13.52
N GLY A 66 -5.38 7.96 13.08
CA GLY A 66 -5.26 9.40 12.85
C GLY A 66 -6.22 9.90 11.76
N GLN A 67 -7.09 10.85 12.14
CA GLN A 67 -8.08 11.43 11.24
C GLN A 67 -7.47 12.43 10.25
N GLY A 68 -8.14 12.61 9.10
CA GLY A 68 -7.81 13.66 8.12
C GLY A 68 -6.59 13.37 7.22
N ARG A 69 -6.06 12.14 7.22
CA ARG A 69 -4.88 11.74 6.42
C ARG A 69 -5.21 10.85 5.21
N GLY A 70 -6.47 10.46 5.04
CA GLY A 70 -6.92 9.53 4.01
C GLY A 70 -7.66 8.34 4.61
N VAL A 71 -7.95 7.35 3.78
CA VAL A 71 -8.58 6.09 4.20
C VAL A 71 -7.48 5.11 4.59
N PRO A 72 -7.42 4.62 5.84
CA PRO A 72 -6.46 3.59 6.22
C PRO A 72 -6.80 2.26 5.52
N ILE A 73 -5.83 1.69 4.84
CA ILE A 73 -5.95 0.43 4.09
C ILE A 73 -4.81 -0.53 4.42
N TYR A 74 -5.10 -1.82 4.39
CA TYR A 74 -4.11 -2.86 4.18
C TYR A 74 -3.81 -2.98 2.70
N LEU A 75 -2.54 -3.22 2.36
CA LEU A 75 -2.04 -3.26 0.99
C LEU A 75 -1.13 -4.48 0.82
N GLY A 76 -1.35 -5.28 -0.22
CA GLY A 76 -0.59 -6.50 -0.49
C GLY A 76 -0.51 -6.84 -1.98
N ILE A 77 -0.10 -8.07 -2.28
CA ILE A 77 -0.07 -8.66 -3.63
C ILE A 77 -0.74 -10.05 -3.61
N GLU A 78 -1.33 -10.48 -4.73
CA GLU A 78 -2.16 -11.70 -4.81
C GLU A 78 -1.36 -12.97 -5.17
N ASN A 79 -0.16 -12.86 -5.74
CA ASN A 79 0.63 -14.01 -6.21
C ASN A 79 2.15 -13.73 -6.22
N PRO A 80 2.93 -14.21 -5.24
CA PRO A 80 2.48 -14.88 -4.02
C PRO A 80 1.66 -13.94 -3.13
N GLU A 81 0.82 -14.50 -2.25
CA GLU A 81 0.08 -13.69 -1.28
C GLU A 81 1.04 -13.14 -0.23
N MET A 82 1.15 -11.82 -0.20
CA MET A 82 2.03 -11.09 0.72
C MET A 82 1.47 -9.72 1.02
N CYS A 83 1.76 -9.19 2.21
CA CYS A 83 1.35 -7.86 2.62
C CYS A 83 2.54 -6.90 2.76
N LEU A 84 2.31 -5.64 2.43
CA LEU A 84 3.28 -4.57 2.64
C LEU A 84 3.25 -4.15 4.10
N SER A 85 4.44 -4.06 4.70
CA SER A 85 4.66 -3.53 6.05
C SER A 85 5.72 -2.43 6.01
N CYS A 86 5.61 -1.48 6.93
CA CYS A 86 6.61 -0.45 7.16
C CYS A 86 7.10 -0.59 8.59
N GLU A 87 8.37 -0.87 8.76
CA GLU A 87 8.98 -1.16 10.07
C GLU A 87 10.25 -0.36 10.29
N ASP A 88 10.60 -0.11 11.55
CA ASP A 88 11.88 0.50 11.89
C ASP A 88 12.99 -0.55 11.82
N ILE A 89 13.87 -0.40 10.83
CA ILE A 89 15.06 -1.24 10.66
C ILE A 89 16.26 -0.33 10.76
N GLU A 90 17.09 -0.57 11.78
CA GLU A 90 18.31 0.21 12.05
C GLU A 90 18.04 1.73 12.20
N GLY A 91 16.90 2.11 12.78
CA GLY A 91 16.51 3.51 12.99
C GLY A 91 15.88 4.17 11.76
N GLN A 92 15.49 3.40 10.74
CA GLN A 92 14.89 3.90 9.51
C GLN A 92 13.60 3.15 9.15
N PRO A 93 12.51 3.87 8.82
CA PRO A 93 11.29 3.26 8.34
C PRO A 93 11.55 2.64 6.96
N THR A 94 11.40 1.33 6.89
CA THR A 94 11.75 0.52 5.74
C THR A 94 10.52 -0.29 5.31
N LEU A 95 10.20 -0.21 4.02
CA LEU A 95 9.09 -0.97 3.44
C LEU A 95 9.52 -2.41 3.15
N GLN A 96 8.75 -3.37 3.61
CA GLN A 96 8.98 -4.80 3.40
C GLN A 96 7.72 -5.51 2.89
N LEU A 97 7.94 -6.60 2.16
CA LEU A 97 6.90 -7.59 1.90
C LEU A 97 7.01 -8.71 2.93
N LYS A 98 5.90 -9.04 3.57
CA LYS A 98 5.80 -10.16 4.53
C LYS A 98 4.78 -11.18 4.05
N GLU A 99 5.09 -12.45 4.31
CA GLU A 99 4.21 -13.59 4.02
C GLU A 99 3.07 -13.59 5.05
N GLU A 100 2.05 -12.79 4.79
CA GLU A 100 0.86 -12.61 5.63
C GLU A 100 -0.35 -12.51 4.71
N GLU A 101 -1.46 -13.13 5.10
CA GLU A 101 -2.74 -13.05 4.37
C GLU A 101 -3.44 -11.72 4.70
N ILE A 102 -3.89 -11.00 3.68
CA ILE A 102 -4.46 -9.66 3.89
C ILE A 102 -5.79 -9.71 4.68
N LEU A 103 -6.52 -10.82 4.57
CA LEU A 103 -7.77 -11.02 5.32
C LEU A 103 -7.52 -11.37 6.79
N ASP A 104 -6.40 -12.01 7.12
CA ASP A 104 -6.02 -12.25 8.51
C ASP A 104 -5.76 -10.92 9.21
N LEU A 105 -4.97 -10.03 8.58
CA LEU A 105 -4.74 -8.67 9.09
C LEU A 105 -6.04 -7.84 9.23
N TYR A 106 -7.01 -8.04 8.33
CA TYR A 106 -8.31 -7.38 8.41
C TYR A 106 -9.19 -7.89 9.56
N ASN A 107 -9.11 -9.19 9.85
CA ASN A 107 -9.94 -9.84 10.86
C ASN A 107 -9.41 -9.67 12.29
N GLU A 108 -8.21 -9.10 12.45
CA GLU A 108 -7.66 -8.74 13.75
C GLU A 108 -8.59 -7.84 14.57
N VAL A 109 -8.49 -7.97 15.89
CA VAL A 109 -9.35 -7.24 16.83
C VAL A 109 -9.01 -5.76 16.92
N GLU A 110 -7.77 -5.40 16.58
CA GLU A 110 -7.24 -4.04 16.56
C GLU A 110 -6.47 -3.80 15.24
N PRO A 111 -6.37 -2.54 14.76
CA PRO A 111 -5.61 -2.20 13.56
C PRO A 111 -4.13 -2.59 13.68
N VAL A 112 -3.61 -3.35 12.70
CA VAL A 112 -2.19 -3.72 12.66
C VAL A 112 -1.38 -2.61 11.99
N GLU A 113 -1.01 -1.58 12.76
CA GLU A 113 -0.43 -0.33 12.25
C GLU A 113 0.76 -0.45 11.27
N PRO A 114 1.74 -1.37 11.47
CA PRO A 114 2.85 -1.52 10.52
C PRO A 114 2.41 -1.89 9.11
N PHE A 115 1.27 -2.55 8.95
CA PHE A 115 0.72 -2.98 7.66
C PHE A 115 -0.29 -2.00 7.06
N LEU A 116 -0.57 -0.91 7.78
CA LEU A 116 -1.57 0.06 7.36
C LEU A 116 -0.93 1.27 6.68
N PHE A 117 -1.62 1.73 5.64
CA PHE A 117 -1.28 2.93 4.89
C PHE A 117 -2.51 3.82 4.75
N TYR A 118 -2.37 5.11 5.00
CA TYR A 118 -3.36 6.09 4.59
C TYR A 118 -3.33 6.24 3.07
N HIS A 119 -4.41 5.85 2.42
CA HIS A 119 -4.67 6.09 1.01
C HIS A 119 -5.41 7.42 0.85
N SER A 120 -4.81 8.34 0.10
CA SER A 120 -5.48 9.56 -0.32
C SER A 120 -5.43 9.71 -1.84
N LYS A 121 -6.51 10.22 -2.41
CA LYS A 121 -6.65 10.41 -3.85
C LYS A 121 -6.61 11.90 -4.18
N ASN A 122 -5.72 12.27 -5.09
CA ASN A 122 -5.64 13.61 -5.66
C ASN A 122 -5.85 13.52 -7.18
N GLY A 123 -7.08 13.82 -7.62
CA GLY A 123 -7.50 13.68 -9.01
C GLY A 123 -7.43 12.22 -9.47
N SER A 124 -6.61 11.95 -10.50
CA SER A 124 -6.37 10.59 -11.01
C SER A 124 -5.31 9.81 -10.23
N THR A 125 -4.58 10.47 -9.32
CA THR A 125 -3.43 9.88 -8.62
C THR A 125 -3.79 9.48 -7.19
N SER A 126 -3.13 8.44 -6.70
CA SER A 126 -3.19 8.00 -5.31
C SER A 126 -1.83 8.24 -4.63
N THR A 127 -1.88 8.49 -3.34
CA THR A 127 -0.71 8.52 -2.46
C THR A 127 -0.96 7.61 -1.28
N PHE A 128 0.12 7.03 -0.76
CA PHE A 128 0.12 6.08 0.34
C PHE A 128 1.12 6.56 1.39
N GLU A 129 0.64 6.78 2.61
CA GLU A 129 1.45 7.19 3.75
C GLU A 129 1.38 6.11 4.83
N SER A 130 2.51 5.71 5.41
CA SER A 130 2.52 4.71 6.49
C SER A 130 1.77 5.22 7.74
N VAL A 131 0.93 4.37 8.32
CA VAL A 131 0.27 4.66 9.59
C VAL A 131 1.26 4.62 10.76
N ALA A 132 2.14 3.61 10.81
CA ALA A 132 3.16 3.46 11.86
C ALA A 132 4.21 4.59 11.86
N PHE A 133 4.50 5.20 10.69
CA PHE A 133 5.49 6.27 10.55
C PHE A 133 4.91 7.52 9.88
N PRO A 134 4.00 8.24 10.56
CA PRO A 134 3.32 9.39 9.98
C PRO A 134 4.31 10.55 9.76
N GLY A 135 4.20 11.21 8.61
CA GLY A 135 4.95 12.42 8.30
C GLY A 135 6.46 12.23 8.17
N CYS A 136 6.94 11.03 7.80
CA CYS A 136 8.37 10.73 7.64
C CYS A 136 9.07 11.68 6.64
N LYS A 137 9.53 12.83 7.15
CA LYS A 137 10.48 13.78 6.56
C LYS A 137 11.88 13.62 7.15
N ARG A 138 12.11 12.61 7.99
CA ARG A 138 13.38 12.36 8.71
C ARG A 138 14.17 11.24 8.06
N THR A 139 14.90 11.54 6.98
CA THR A 139 16.21 10.95 6.64
C THR A 139 16.75 11.63 5.36
N ARG A 140 18.09 11.70 5.26
CA ARG A 140 18.91 12.41 4.23
C ARG A 140 18.70 11.91 2.79
N SER A 141 17.76 11.00 2.55
CA SER A 141 17.23 10.67 1.24
C SER A 141 15.76 10.26 1.36
N PRO A 142 14.78 11.10 0.98
CA PRO A 142 13.34 10.78 0.96
C PRO A 142 12.97 9.64 -0.01
N ARG A 143 13.96 8.92 -0.56
CA ARG A 143 13.89 8.19 -1.82
C ARG A 143 13.47 6.73 -1.68
N GLN A 144 13.45 6.12 -0.49
CA GLN A 144 13.18 4.67 -0.40
C GLN A 144 11.69 4.32 -0.36
N LEU A 145 10.90 4.90 0.56
CA LEU A 145 9.44 4.69 0.58
C LEU A 145 8.74 5.29 -0.66
N SER A 146 9.20 6.46 -1.13
CA SER A 146 8.69 7.08 -2.35
C SER A 146 9.01 6.31 -3.63
N ARG A 147 10.18 5.65 -3.73
CA ARG A 147 10.48 4.79 -4.89
C ARG A 147 9.77 3.44 -4.80
N ALA A 148 9.67 2.86 -3.60
CA ALA A 148 9.02 1.56 -3.41
C ALA A 148 7.49 1.65 -3.62
N LEU A 149 6.85 2.77 -3.26
CA LEU A 149 5.42 3.00 -3.49
C LEU A 149 5.12 3.86 -4.74
N GLY A 150 6.13 4.19 -5.58
CA GLY A 150 5.93 5.03 -6.78
C GLY A 150 5.51 6.49 -6.51
N CYS A 151 5.65 6.98 -5.28
CA CYS A 151 5.33 8.34 -4.87
C CYS A 151 6.48 9.33 -5.21
N ARG A 152 6.71 9.63 -6.50
CA ARG A 152 7.30 10.94 -6.86
C ARG A 152 6.48 12.09 -6.29
#